data_AF-A0A842WS09-F1
#
_entry.id   AF-A0A842WS09-F1
#
_cell.length_a   1.000
_cell.length_b   1.000
_cell.length_c   1.000
_cell.angle_alpha   90.00
_cell.angle_beta   90.00
_cell.angle_gamma   90.00
#
_symmetry.space_group_name_H-M   'P 1'
#
loop_
_entity.id
_entity.type
_entity.pdbx_description
1 polymer ?
#
loop_
_entity_poly.entity_id
_entity_poly.type
_entity_poly.pdbx_seq_one_letter_code
_entity_poly.pdbx_strand_id
1 'polypeptide(L)'
;MAESSSKTKSDVIWVPRTPKTVKRSSMINLVNLLLRETTHRITILEKTEEPDPELFVVTRIEWRDADIRKPLLPQLPRLLSLLETLRGTRGVPTEIYLDSTDGIAVYLPTNVRISTLPEKPKECVHYLMDLVETQIEHTFSTMREVEKYFWMNARKKGFSPDIVAKIDKKEKYFDSSEHVFRFQYLMQRYFSIRFRIHSSESCLRVEAGGC
;
A
#
# COMPACT_ATOMS: atom_id res chain seq x y z
N MET A 1 32.10 34.25 -2.86
CA MET A 1 31.45 33.22 -3.68
C MET A 1 30.78 32.25 -2.74
N ALA A 2 29.51 31.93 -3.03
CA ALA A 2 28.53 31.48 -2.06
C ALA A 2 28.71 30.02 -1.60
N GLU A 3 28.62 29.81 -0.28
CA GLU A 3 28.29 28.53 0.33
C GLU A 3 26.80 28.25 0.12
N SER A 4 26.46 27.34 -0.79
CA SER A 4 25.10 26.83 -0.90
C SER A 4 24.92 25.66 0.07
N SER A 5 24.56 26.01 1.30
CA SER A 5 23.92 25.11 2.27
C SER A 5 22.62 24.57 1.66
N SER A 6 22.68 23.38 1.05
CA SER A 6 21.48 22.62 0.70
C SER A 6 20.83 22.14 1.99
N LYS A 7 19.85 22.90 2.48
CA LYS A 7 18.92 22.45 3.53
C LYS A 7 18.26 21.17 3.05
N THR A 8 18.75 20.02 3.53
CA THR A 8 18.04 18.75 3.48
C THR A 8 16.69 18.99 4.12
N LYS A 9 15.62 18.93 3.33
CA LYS A 9 14.25 18.90 3.85
C LYS A 9 14.24 17.78 4.88
N SER A 10 13.93 18.14 6.13
CA SER A 10 13.78 17.19 7.23
C SER A 10 12.89 16.05 6.79
N ASP A 11 13.47 14.86 6.62
CA ASP A 11 12.70 13.62 6.49
C ASP A 11 11.85 13.51 7.75
N VAL A 12 10.55 13.80 7.59
CA VAL A 12 9.58 13.66 8.68
C VAL A 12 9.37 12.16 8.85
N ILE A 13 10.15 11.56 9.74
CA ILE A 13 10.03 10.15 10.09
C ILE A 13 8.78 9.99 10.96
N TRP A 14 7.74 9.40 10.38
CA TRP A 14 6.53 9.03 11.11
C TRP A 14 6.85 7.84 12.02
N VAL A 15 6.69 8.01 13.33
CA VAL A 15 6.93 6.95 14.31
C VAL A 15 5.59 6.50 14.87
N PRO A 16 5.25 5.19 14.78
CA PRO A 16 4.08 4.66 15.46
C PRO A 16 4.24 4.85 16.96
N ARG A 17 3.33 5.58 17.60
CA ARG A 17 3.29 5.74 19.05
C ARG A 17 1.88 5.55 19.56
N THR A 18 1.74 4.78 20.63
CA THR A 18 0.54 4.81 21.45
C THR A 18 0.70 5.98 22.44
N PRO A 19 -0.10 7.05 22.36
CA PRO A 19 0.07 8.19 23.24
C PRO A 19 -0.27 7.76 24.67
N LYS A 20 0.71 7.76 25.57
CA LYS A 20 0.51 7.44 27.00
C LYS A 20 -0.38 8.47 27.72
N THR A 21 -0.59 9.64 27.10
CA THR A 21 -1.26 10.81 27.65
C THR A 21 -2.72 10.96 27.22
N VAL A 22 -3.20 10.17 26.26
CA VAL A 22 -4.57 10.32 25.74
C VAL A 22 -5.54 9.38 26.47
N LYS A 23 -6.56 9.94 27.12
CA LYS A 23 -7.57 9.22 27.94
C LYS A 23 -8.25 8.03 27.24
N ARG A 24 -8.22 7.98 25.90
CA ARG A 24 -8.87 6.96 25.07
C ARG A 24 -7.92 5.89 24.51
N SER A 25 -6.63 5.94 24.86
CA SER A 25 -5.61 4.95 24.48
C SER A 25 -5.95 3.52 24.94
N SER A 26 -6.63 3.38 26.09
CA SER A 26 -7.05 2.08 26.63
C SER A 26 -8.01 1.32 25.70
N MET A 27 -8.89 2.03 24.98
CA MET A 27 -9.86 1.40 24.07
C MET A 27 -9.20 0.94 22.78
N ILE A 28 -8.25 1.74 22.26
CA ILE A 28 -7.43 1.35 21.11
C ILE A 28 -6.62 0.09 21.44
N ASN A 29 -6.03 0.02 22.63
CA ASN A 29 -5.32 -1.17 23.09
C ASN A 29 -6.24 -2.40 23.22
N LEU A 30 -7.45 -2.22 23.76
CA LEU A 30 -8.42 -3.31 23.85
C LEU A 30 -8.81 -3.83 22.46
N VAL A 31 -9.11 -2.94 21.51
CA VAL A 31 -9.42 -3.34 20.13
C VAL A 31 -8.24 -4.06 19.48
N ASN A 32 -7.02 -3.57 19.66
CA ASN A 32 -5.83 -4.26 19.16
C ASN A 32 -5.60 -5.64 19.80
N LEU A 33 -6.00 -5.84 21.06
CA LEU A 33 -5.99 -7.15 21.72
C LEU A 33 -7.07 -8.08 21.17
N LEU A 34 -8.26 -7.55 20.86
CA LEU A 34 -9.33 -8.32 20.21
C LEU A 34 -8.92 -8.72 18.79
N LEU A 35 -8.23 -7.85 18.08
CA LEU A 35 -7.71 -8.08 16.74
C LEU A 35 -6.40 -8.87 16.71
N ARG A 36 -5.87 -9.34 17.85
CA ARG A 36 -4.50 -9.90 17.94
C ARG A 36 -4.20 -11.02 16.94
N GLU A 37 -5.22 -11.78 16.54
CA GLU A 37 -5.11 -12.92 15.61
C GLU A 37 -5.24 -12.52 14.14
N THR A 38 -5.53 -11.24 13.88
CA THR A 38 -5.60 -10.65 12.54
C THR A 38 -4.33 -9.85 12.21
N THR A 39 -4.17 -9.46 10.94
CA THR A 39 -3.10 -8.55 10.48
C THR A 39 -3.46 -7.06 10.66
N HIS A 40 -4.62 -6.75 11.22
CA HIS A 40 -5.17 -5.39 11.30
C HIS A 40 -4.97 -4.78 12.67
N ARG A 41 -4.49 -3.55 12.73
CA ARG A 41 -4.27 -2.81 13.98
C ARG A 41 -4.70 -1.37 13.82
N ILE A 42 -5.17 -0.77 14.91
CA ILE A 42 -5.40 0.66 14.98
C ILE A 42 -4.17 1.30 15.60
N THR A 43 -3.63 2.31 14.94
CA THR A 43 -2.50 3.09 15.43
C THR A 43 -2.78 4.59 15.30
N ILE A 44 -1.89 5.37 15.90
CA ILE A 44 -1.89 6.82 15.80
C ILE A 44 -0.51 7.20 15.27
N LEU A 45 -0.50 8.06 14.25
CA LEU A 45 0.72 8.65 13.73
C LEU A 45 0.86 10.07 14.29
N GLU A 46 1.74 10.24 15.27
CA GLU A 46 2.02 11.56 15.85
C GLU A 46 3.04 12.29 14.96
N LYS A 47 2.64 13.45 14.41
CA LYS A 47 3.58 14.51 14.07
C LYS A 47 3.75 15.37 15.32
N THR A 48 4.95 15.85 15.60
CA THR A 48 5.35 16.61 16.80
C THR A 48 4.54 17.88 17.13
N GLU A 49 3.46 18.20 16.40
CA GLU A 49 2.73 19.48 16.50
C GLU A 49 1.19 19.40 16.38
N GLU A 50 0.55 18.23 16.14
CA GLU A 50 -0.92 18.17 16.06
C GLU A 50 -1.57 17.94 17.45
N PRO A 51 -2.47 18.82 17.92
CA PRO A 51 -3.07 18.73 19.26
C PRO A 51 -4.11 17.59 19.39
N ASP A 52 -4.66 17.11 18.28
CA ASP A 52 -5.62 16.01 18.23
C ASP A 52 -5.25 15.05 17.10
N PRO A 53 -4.66 13.88 17.40
CA PRO A 53 -4.06 13.06 16.38
C PRO A 53 -5.11 12.18 15.65
N GLU A 54 -4.80 11.83 14.41
CA GLU A 54 -5.64 10.99 13.55
C GLU A 54 -5.38 9.50 13.80
N LEU A 55 -6.44 8.70 13.72
CA LEU A 55 -6.38 7.24 13.73
C LEU A 55 -6.01 6.70 12.35
N PHE A 56 -5.16 5.68 12.34
CA PHE A 56 -4.78 4.94 11.15
C PHE A 56 -5.09 3.47 11.36
N VAL A 57 -5.59 2.82 10.31
CA VAL A 57 -5.67 1.36 10.26
C VAL A 57 -4.40 0.85 9.60
N VAL A 58 -3.58 0.13 10.37
CA VAL A 58 -2.42 -0.59 9.85
C VAL A 58 -2.88 -1.97 9.44
N THR A 59 -2.62 -2.34 8.20
CA THR A 59 -2.89 -3.69 7.71
C THR A 59 -1.75 -4.17 6.84
N ARG A 60 -1.61 -5.48 6.73
CA ARG A 60 -0.65 -6.12 5.84
C ARG A 60 -1.41 -6.67 4.63
N ILE A 61 -1.06 -6.18 3.45
CA ILE A 61 -1.69 -6.56 2.19
C ILE A 61 -0.76 -7.46 1.40
N GLU A 62 -1.23 -8.67 1.16
CA GLU A 62 -0.59 -9.61 0.23
C GLU A 62 -0.85 -9.12 -1.20
N TRP A 63 0.24 -8.92 -1.95
CA TRP A 63 0.18 -8.57 -3.36
C TRP A 63 0.78 -9.67 -4.26
N ARG A 64 1.65 -10.50 -3.69
CA ARG A 64 2.30 -11.63 -4.34
C ARG A 64 1.70 -12.95 -3.86
N ASP A 65 1.68 -13.93 -4.74
CA ASP A 65 1.31 -15.30 -4.44
C ASP A 65 2.32 -15.93 -3.46
N ALA A 66 1.83 -16.77 -2.55
CA ALA A 66 2.67 -17.47 -1.58
C ALA A 66 3.67 -18.42 -2.27
N ASP A 67 3.34 -18.94 -3.45
CA ASP A 67 4.29 -19.70 -4.26
C ASP A 67 5.21 -18.76 -5.05
N ILE A 68 6.43 -18.57 -4.53
CA ILE A 68 7.47 -17.74 -5.16
C ILE A 68 7.86 -18.19 -6.58
N ARG A 69 7.54 -19.43 -6.97
CA ARG A 69 7.83 -19.96 -8.32
C ARG A 69 6.87 -19.43 -9.37
N LYS A 70 5.75 -18.84 -8.95
CA LYS A 70 4.82 -18.24 -9.90
C LYS A 70 5.43 -17.00 -10.53
N PRO A 71 5.16 -16.77 -11.84
CA PRO A 71 5.70 -15.64 -12.58
C PRO A 71 5.29 -14.33 -11.93
N LEU A 72 6.24 -13.41 -11.80
CA LEU A 72 6.09 -12.12 -11.14
C LEU A 72 5.36 -11.11 -12.03
N LEU A 73 5.66 -11.09 -13.32
CA LEU A 73 5.11 -10.11 -14.27
C LEU A 73 3.57 -10.00 -14.26
N PRO A 74 2.79 -11.10 -14.22
CA PRO A 74 1.32 -11.00 -14.14
C PRO A 74 0.81 -10.56 -12.76
N GLN A 75 1.65 -10.53 -11.72
CA GLN A 75 1.26 -10.12 -10.37
C GLN A 75 1.52 -8.62 -10.13
N LEU A 76 2.42 -7.99 -10.90
CA LEU A 76 2.74 -6.57 -10.77
C LEU A 76 1.52 -5.64 -10.90
N PRO A 77 0.51 -5.89 -11.75
CA PRO A 77 -0.68 -5.05 -11.80
C PRO A 77 -1.41 -4.95 -10.45
N ARG A 78 -1.48 -6.03 -9.67
CA ARG A 78 -2.08 -6.01 -8.32
C ARG A 78 -1.29 -5.10 -7.38
N LEU A 79 0.05 -5.22 -7.40
CA LEU A 79 0.94 -4.35 -6.64
C LEU A 79 0.76 -2.88 -7.03
N LEU A 80 0.74 -2.58 -8.33
CA LEU A 80 0.57 -1.22 -8.81
C LEU A 80 -0.83 -0.66 -8.51
N SER A 81 -1.87 -1.47 -8.58
CA SER A 81 -3.23 -1.08 -8.15
C SER A 81 -3.29 -0.76 -6.66
N LEU A 82 -2.59 -1.54 -5.82
CA LEU A 82 -2.45 -1.23 -4.40
C LEU A 82 -1.78 0.13 -4.20
N LEU A 83 -0.65 0.37 -4.85
CA LEU A 83 0.09 1.61 -4.71
C LEU A 83 -0.67 2.82 -5.26
N GLU A 84 -1.41 2.66 -6.35
CA GLU A 84 -2.28 3.71 -6.89
C GLU A 84 -3.45 4.00 -5.95
N THR A 85 -4.03 2.98 -5.32
CA THR A 85 -5.10 3.15 -4.30
C THR A 85 -4.59 3.91 -3.07
N LEU A 86 -3.33 3.69 -2.70
CA LEU A 86 -2.68 4.37 -1.59
C LEU A 86 -2.06 5.70 -1.99
N ARG A 87 -2.18 6.13 -3.26
CA ARG A 87 -1.52 7.34 -3.71
C ARG A 87 -2.04 8.55 -2.94
N GLY A 88 -1.11 9.36 -2.42
CA GLY A 88 -1.44 10.53 -1.61
C GLY A 88 -1.80 10.21 -0.15
N THR A 89 -1.88 8.92 0.24
CA THR A 89 -1.98 8.55 1.65
C THR A 89 -0.61 8.59 2.32
N ARG A 90 -0.60 8.82 3.63
CA ARG A 90 0.63 8.84 4.43
C ARG A 90 1.13 7.40 4.59
N GLY A 91 2.38 7.12 4.18
CA GLY A 91 3.00 5.80 4.39
C GLY A 91 2.98 4.85 3.21
N VAL A 92 2.82 5.34 1.97
CA VAL A 92 3.14 4.56 0.77
C VAL A 92 4.61 4.13 0.84
N PRO A 93 4.93 2.83 0.72
CA PRO A 93 6.31 2.37 0.73
C PRO A 93 7.06 2.94 -0.48
N THR A 94 8.24 3.50 -0.24
CA THR A 94 9.13 4.03 -1.29
C THR A 94 9.88 2.91 -2.01
N GLU A 95 10.10 1.79 -1.33
CA GLU A 95 10.80 0.61 -1.85
C GLU A 95 10.05 -0.66 -1.47
N ILE A 96 9.90 -1.56 -2.45
CA ILE A 96 9.20 -2.82 -2.29
C ILE A 96 10.06 -3.92 -2.88
N TYR A 97 10.51 -4.82 -2.01
CA TYR A 97 11.26 -6.01 -2.38
C TYR A 97 10.30 -7.01 -3.05
N LEU A 98 10.52 -7.25 -4.33
CA LEU A 98 9.69 -8.10 -5.19
C LEU A 98 9.88 -9.59 -4.91
N ASP A 99 10.97 -9.95 -4.24
CA ASP A 99 11.29 -11.30 -3.78
C ASP A 99 10.61 -11.66 -2.43
N SER A 100 10.14 -10.67 -1.66
CA SER A 100 9.45 -10.88 -0.39
C SER A 100 8.02 -11.41 -0.56
N THR A 101 7.64 -12.35 0.30
CA THR A 101 6.26 -12.86 0.46
C THR A 101 5.53 -12.22 1.64
N ASP A 102 6.20 -11.34 2.41
CA ASP A 102 5.66 -10.82 3.66
C ASP A 102 4.52 -9.81 3.46
N GLY A 103 4.11 -9.53 2.22
CA GLY A 103 3.15 -8.50 1.91
C GLY A 103 3.64 -7.10 2.29
N ILE A 104 2.78 -6.10 2.10
CA ILE A 104 3.12 -4.70 2.35
C ILE A 104 2.33 -4.21 3.55
N ALA A 105 3.04 -3.70 4.56
CA ALA A 105 2.41 -2.97 5.65
C ALA A 105 1.96 -1.59 5.13
N VAL A 106 0.67 -1.31 5.24
CA VAL A 106 0.05 -0.06 4.75
C VAL A 106 -0.63 0.65 5.92
N TYR A 107 -0.56 1.98 5.89
CA TYR A 107 -1.22 2.84 6.86
C TYR A 107 -2.39 3.52 6.17
N LEU A 108 -3.61 3.08 6.50
CA LEU A 108 -4.84 3.59 5.90
C LEU A 108 -5.34 4.77 6.74
N PRO A 109 -5.40 5.99 6.17
CA PRO A 109 -5.95 7.15 6.87
C PRO A 109 -7.45 6.94 7.09
N THR A 110 -7.91 7.19 8.30
CA THR A 110 -9.34 7.05 8.63
C THR A 110 -10.08 8.38 8.60
N ASN A 111 -9.35 9.51 8.61
CA ASN A 111 -9.86 10.86 8.88
C ASN A 111 -10.59 11.00 10.22
N VAL A 112 -10.49 9.99 11.11
CA VAL A 112 -11.10 10.02 12.45
C VAL A 112 -10.06 10.51 13.44
N ARG A 113 -10.43 11.48 14.27
CA ARG A 113 -9.58 12.02 15.32
C ARG A 113 -9.86 11.32 16.65
N ILE A 114 -8.89 11.30 17.57
CA ILE A 114 -9.14 10.65 18.87
C ILE A 114 -10.25 11.38 19.65
N SER A 115 -10.32 12.70 19.54
CA SER A 115 -11.35 13.51 20.23
C SER A 115 -12.79 13.17 19.79
N THR A 116 -12.98 12.61 18.60
CA THR A 116 -14.32 12.27 18.07
C THR A 116 -14.82 10.89 18.48
N LEU A 117 -13.99 10.09 19.17
CA LEU A 117 -14.38 8.75 19.60
C LEU A 117 -15.52 8.77 20.64
N PRO A 118 -16.42 7.76 20.64
CA PRO A 118 -17.47 7.64 21.64
C PRO A 118 -16.91 7.57 23.07
N GLU A 119 -17.60 8.19 24.03
CA GLU A 119 -17.19 8.18 25.44
C GLU A 119 -17.46 6.85 26.13
N LYS A 120 -18.56 6.18 25.75
CA LYS A 120 -18.94 4.89 26.33
C LYS A 120 -18.05 3.77 25.77
N PRO A 121 -17.39 2.95 26.62
CA PRO A 121 -16.43 1.94 26.18
C PRO A 121 -16.96 0.96 25.14
N LYS A 122 -18.17 0.40 25.36
CA LYS A 122 -18.76 -0.58 24.44
C LYS A 122 -19.04 0.02 23.06
N GLU A 123 -19.60 1.23 23.02
CA GLU A 123 -19.87 1.95 21.78
C GLU A 123 -18.56 2.31 21.06
N CYS A 124 -17.53 2.71 21.81
CA CYS A 124 -16.20 3.02 21.28
C CYS A 124 -15.56 1.79 20.61
N VAL A 125 -15.62 0.62 21.26
CA VAL A 125 -15.08 -0.63 20.72
C VAL A 125 -15.81 -1.04 19.43
N HIS A 126 -17.14 -1.03 19.42
CA HIS A 126 -17.91 -1.33 18.21
C HIS A 126 -17.57 -0.37 17.07
N TYR A 127 -17.55 0.93 17.35
CA TYR A 127 -17.19 1.95 16.38
C TYR A 127 -15.79 1.71 15.78
N LEU A 128 -14.80 1.39 16.61
CA LEU A 128 -13.42 1.15 16.16
C LEU A 128 -13.30 -0.14 15.33
N MET A 129 -14.04 -1.20 15.67
CA MET A 129 -14.09 -2.44 14.88
C MET A 129 -14.73 -2.19 13.51
N ASP A 130 -15.90 -1.53 13.48
CA ASP A 130 -16.60 -1.16 12.25
C ASP A 130 -15.73 -0.26 11.36
N LEU A 131 -14.98 0.67 11.97
CA LEU A 131 -14.03 1.54 11.27
C LEU A 131 -12.93 0.72 10.59
N VAL A 132 -12.36 -0.26 11.28
CA VAL A 132 -11.33 -1.15 10.71
C VAL A 132 -11.88 -1.92 9.52
N GLU A 133 -13.05 -2.56 9.68
CA GLU A 133 -13.70 -3.35 8.63
C GLU A 133 -14.01 -2.48 7.41
N THR A 134 -14.64 -1.32 7.62
CA THR A 134 -15.02 -0.39 6.54
C THR A 134 -13.80 0.09 5.74
N GLN A 135 -12.71 0.46 6.42
CA GLN A 135 -11.51 0.97 5.76
C GLN A 135 -10.79 -0.10 4.95
N ILE A 136 -10.76 -1.33 5.48
CA ILE A 136 -10.20 -2.48 4.79
C ILE A 136 -11.03 -2.83 3.56
N GLU A 137 -12.35 -2.94 3.72
CA GLU A 137 -13.27 -3.26 2.63
C GLU A 137 -13.19 -2.22 1.52
N HIS A 138 -13.23 -0.93 1.87
CA HIS A 138 -13.09 0.16 0.92
C HIS A 138 -11.78 0.05 0.13
N THR A 139 -10.65 -0.10 0.83
CA THR A 139 -9.32 -0.20 0.21
C THR A 139 -9.23 -1.39 -0.75
N PHE A 140 -9.69 -2.57 -0.33
CA PHE A 140 -9.65 -3.76 -1.17
C PHE A 140 -10.61 -3.67 -2.36
N SER A 141 -11.78 -3.07 -2.17
CA SER A 141 -12.73 -2.84 -3.25
C SER A 141 -12.13 -1.94 -4.32
N THR A 142 -11.60 -0.78 -3.94
CA THR A 142 -10.93 0.16 -4.85
C THR A 142 -9.75 -0.51 -5.57
N MET A 143 -8.88 -1.22 -4.84
CA MET A 143 -7.75 -1.93 -5.44
C MET A 143 -8.20 -2.93 -6.51
N ARG A 144 -9.23 -3.73 -6.22
CA ARG A 144 -9.78 -4.74 -7.15
C ARG A 144 -10.41 -4.09 -8.37
N GLU A 145 -11.10 -2.97 -8.20
CA GLU A 145 -11.67 -2.21 -9.32
C GLU A 145 -10.57 -1.69 -10.25
N VAL A 146 -9.55 -1.04 -9.71
CA VAL A 146 -8.40 -0.54 -10.49
C VAL A 146 -7.71 -1.69 -11.24
N GLU A 147 -7.43 -2.81 -10.57
CA GLU A 147 -6.83 -3.98 -11.19
C GLU A 147 -7.72 -4.57 -12.30
N LYS A 148 -9.03 -4.67 -12.07
CA LYS A 148 -9.99 -5.17 -13.05
C LYS A 148 -10.01 -4.29 -14.29
N TYR A 149 -10.05 -2.96 -14.14
CA TYR A 149 -10.02 -2.03 -15.26
C TYR A 149 -8.71 -2.07 -16.02
N PHE A 150 -7.57 -2.21 -15.32
CA PHE A 150 -6.28 -2.46 -15.96
C PHE A 150 -6.34 -3.69 -16.87
N TRP A 151 -6.78 -4.83 -16.34
CA TRP A 151 -6.84 -6.09 -17.10
C TRP A 151 -7.84 -6.03 -18.26
N MET A 152 -8.95 -5.33 -18.11
CA MET A 152 -9.87 -5.09 -19.23
C MET A 152 -9.20 -4.31 -20.37
N ASN A 153 -8.38 -3.31 -20.06
CA ASN A 153 -7.62 -2.55 -21.06
C ASN A 153 -6.48 -3.37 -21.66
N ALA A 154 -5.77 -4.13 -20.82
CA ALA A 154 -4.67 -5.00 -21.24
C ALA A 154 -5.14 -6.07 -22.23
N ARG A 155 -6.32 -6.67 -22.00
CA ARG A 155 -6.92 -7.65 -22.90
C ARG A 155 -7.20 -7.09 -24.30
N LYS A 156 -7.65 -5.83 -24.40
CA LYS A 156 -7.83 -5.15 -25.70
C LYS A 156 -6.52 -5.01 -26.48
N LYS A 157 -5.37 -5.05 -25.79
CA LYS A 157 -4.03 -4.99 -26.38
C LYS A 157 -3.37 -6.38 -26.51
N GLY A 158 -4.12 -7.45 -26.29
CA GLY A 158 -3.65 -8.84 -26.43
C GLY A 158 -2.96 -9.42 -25.19
N PHE A 159 -3.07 -8.76 -24.03
CA PHE A 159 -2.47 -9.26 -22.78
C PHE A 159 -3.55 -9.82 -21.83
N SER A 160 -3.37 -11.07 -21.40
CA SER A 160 -4.09 -11.69 -20.28
C SER A 160 -3.08 -12.14 -19.22
N PRO A 161 -3.51 -12.40 -17.97
CA PRO A 161 -2.61 -12.93 -16.94
C PRO A 161 -1.84 -14.18 -17.41
N ASP A 162 -2.53 -15.09 -18.12
CA ASP A 162 -1.91 -16.31 -18.67
C ASP A 162 -0.87 -16.00 -19.75
N ILE A 163 -1.16 -15.07 -20.67
CA ILE A 163 -0.20 -14.67 -21.72
C ILE A 163 1.03 -14.03 -21.08
N VAL A 164 0.82 -13.14 -20.11
CA VAL A 164 1.90 -12.46 -19.39
C VAL A 164 2.73 -13.46 -18.58
N ALA A 165 2.11 -14.49 -18.00
CA ALA A 165 2.81 -15.58 -17.33
C ALA A 165 3.74 -16.36 -18.29
N LYS A 166 3.29 -16.62 -19.53
CA LYS A 166 4.11 -17.28 -20.57
C LYS A 166 5.29 -16.41 -21.01
N ILE A 167 5.06 -15.10 -21.14
CA ILE A 167 6.11 -14.11 -21.45
C ILE A 167 7.18 -14.12 -20.35
N ASP A 168 6.77 -14.08 -19.07
CA ASP A 168 7.70 -14.06 -17.94
C ASP A 168 8.54 -15.34 -17.84
N LYS A 169 7.92 -16.50 -18.12
CA LYS A 169 8.59 -17.80 -18.18
C LYS A 169 9.44 -18.01 -19.45
N LYS A 170 9.40 -17.07 -20.40
CA LYS A 170 10.06 -17.19 -21.71
C LYS A 170 9.70 -18.48 -22.44
N GLU A 171 8.41 -18.82 -22.43
CA GLU A 171 7.91 -19.96 -23.20
C GLU A 171 8.13 -19.74 -24.70
N LYS A 172 8.23 -20.83 -25.47
CA LYS A 172 8.43 -20.79 -26.93
C LYS A 172 7.39 -19.87 -27.59
N TYR A 173 7.86 -18.96 -28.45
CA TYR A 173 7.05 -17.92 -29.13
C TYR A 173 6.64 -16.72 -28.27
N PHE A 174 6.98 -16.70 -26.98
CA PHE A 174 6.71 -15.59 -26.04
C PHE A 174 8.00 -15.01 -25.42
N ASP A 175 9.16 -15.48 -25.87
CA ASP A 175 10.50 -15.19 -25.34
C ASP A 175 11.11 -13.86 -25.83
N SER A 176 10.42 -13.16 -26.73
CA SER A 176 10.88 -11.86 -27.23
C SER A 176 10.86 -10.77 -26.15
N SER A 177 11.97 -10.03 -26.04
CA SER A 177 12.09 -8.85 -25.16
C SER A 177 11.06 -7.76 -25.48
N GLU A 178 10.57 -7.71 -26.72
CA GLU A 178 9.55 -6.77 -27.16
C GLU A 178 8.21 -6.98 -26.43
N HIS A 179 7.86 -8.23 -26.11
CA HIS A 179 6.63 -8.52 -25.36
C HIS A 179 6.68 -7.96 -23.94
N VAL A 180 7.83 -8.13 -23.27
CA VAL A 180 8.07 -7.58 -21.93
C VAL A 180 8.00 -6.06 -21.97
N PHE A 181 8.70 -5.43 -22.92
CA PHE A 181 8.70 -3.97 -23.07
C PHE A 181 7.30 -3.40 -23.30
N ARG A 182 6.52 -3.99 -24.22
CA ARG A 182 5.16 -3.54 -24.52
C ARG A 182 4.23 -3.65 -23.32
N PHE A 183 4.37 -4.70 -22.51
CA PHE A 183 3.58 -4.85 -21.28
C PHE A 183 4.01 -3.87 -20.19
N GLN A 184 5.32 -3.67 -19.99
CA GLN A 184 5.83 -2.65 -19.07
C GLN A 184 5.38 -1.24 -19.45
N TYR A 185 5.45 -0.90 -20.74
CA TYR A 185 4.97 0.37 -21.26
C TYR A 185 3.46 0.56 -21.04
N LEU A 186 2.67 -0.52 -21.18
CA LEU A 186 1.25 -0.48 -20.86
C LEU A 186 1.01 -0.16 -19.38
N MET A 187 1.73 -0.81 -18.47
CA MET A 187 1.62 -0.52 -17.03
C MET A 187 1.99 0.93 -16.72
N GLN A 188 3.12 1.40 -17.23
CA GLN A 188 3.59 2.79 -17.04
C GLN A 188 2.63 3.84 -17.59
N ARG A 189 1.87 3.52 -18.65
CA ARG A 189 0.84 4.41 -19.19
C ARG A 189 -0.47 4.39 -18.43
N TYR A 190 -0.80 3.27 -17.81
CA TYR A 190 -2.07 3.11 -17.12
C TYR A 190 -2.02 3.65 -15.69
N PHE A 191 -1.01 3.22 -14.95
CA PHE A 191 -0.81 3.68 -13.58
C PHE A 191 -0.17 5.06 -13.61
N SER A 192 -0.71 5.97 -12.81
CA SER A 192 -0.20 7.34 -12.73
C SER A 192 0.96 7.46 -11.75
N ILE A 193 1.10 6.49 -10.83
CA ILE A 193 2.28 6.38 -9.97
C ILE A 193 3.53 6.15 -10.81
N ARG A 194 4.58 6.92 -10.50
CA ARG A 194 5.88 6.73 -11.14
C ARG A 194 6.64 5.65 -10.39
N PHE A 195 7.08 4.63 -11.11
CA PHE A 195 7.83 3.52 -10.53
C PHE A 195 8.96 3.07 -11.45
N ARG A 196 10.02 2.53 -10.84
CA ARG A 196 11.11 1.84 -11.55
C ARG A 196 11.29 0.45 -11.00
N ILE A 197 11.37 -0.52 -11.90
CA ILE A 197 11.68 -1.91 -11.56
C ILE A 197 13.18 -2.09 -11.72
N HIS A 198 13.87 -2.31 -10.60
CA HIS A 198 15.28 -2.65 -10.56
C HIS A 198 15.41 -4.17 -10.48
N SER A 199 15.53 -4.82 -11.65
CA SER A 199 15.62 -6.27 -11.75
C SER A 199 16.88 -6.85 -11.10
N SER A 200 17.98 -6.09 -11.04
CA SER A 200 19.23 -6.49 -10.37
C SER A 200 19.13 -6.52 -8.84
N GLU A 201 18.21 -5.73 -8.28
CA GLU A 201 18.00 -5.59 -6.83
C GLU A 201 16.69 -6.26 -6.39
N SER A 202 15.97 -6.90 -7.32
CA SER A 202 14.61 -7.41 -7.11
C SER A 202 13.70 -6.38 -6.42
N CYS A 203 13.83 -5.10 -6.77
CA CYS A 203 13.17 -4.01 -6.04
C CYS A 203 12.33 -3.15 -6.97
N LEU A 204 11.11 -2.81 -6.55
CA LEU A 204 10.30 -1.77 -7.15
C LEU A 204 10.44 -0.50 -6.31
N ARG A 205 11.04 0.53 -6.92
CA ARG A 205 11.12 1.86 -6.33
C ARG A 205 9.93 2.70 -6.79
N VAL A 206 9.21 3.26 -5.83
CA VAL A 206 8.14 4.23 -6.06
C VAL A 206 8.76 5.62 -6.02
N GLU A 207 8.77 6.30 -7.17
CA GLU A 207 9.19 7.71 -7.19
C GLU A 207 8.07 8.52 -6.55
N ALA A 208 8.32 9.11 -5.38
CA ALA A 208 7.38 10.01 -4.73
C ALA A 208 7.02 11.12 -5.74
N GLY A 209 5.81 11.03 -6.30
CA GLY A 209 5.27 12.07 -7.15
C GLY A 209 5.17 13.33 -6.31
N GLY A 210 6.09 14.27 -6.51
CA GLY A 210 6.02 15.58 -5.88
C GLY A 210 4.70 16.25 -6.28
N CYS A 211 3.81 16.36 -5.31
CA CYS A 211 2.75 17.36 -5.27
C CYS A 211 2.91 18.09 -3.94
#